data_AF-A0A7L2TQX1-F1
#
_entry.id   AF-A0A7L2TQX1-F1
#
_cell.length_a   1.000
_cell.length_b   1.000
_cell.length_c   1.000
_cell.angle_alpha   90.00
_cell.angle_beta   90.00
_cell.angle_gamma   90.00
#
_symmetry.space_group_name_H-M   'P 1'
#
loop_
_entity.id
_entity.type
_entity.pdbx_description
1 polymer ?
#
loop_
_entity_poly.entity_id
_entity_poly.type
_entity_poly.pdbx_seq_one_letter_code
_entity_poly.pdbx_strand_id
1 'polypeptide(L)'
;WKGYSYERLDGSVRGEERHLAIKNFGQQPIFIFLLSTRAGGVGMNLTAADTVIFTDSDFNPQNDLQAIARAHRIGQHKPVKIIRLIGRDTVEEIIYRRAASKLRLTNAIVEGGQFALGAPKPQGAAELQVNQ
;
A
#
# COMPACT_ATOMS: atom_id res chain seq x y z
N TRP A 1 -5.85 16.53 -26.46
CA TRP A 1 -5.93 16.43 -24.98
C TRP A 1 -7.40 16.42 -24.56
N LYS A 2 -7.79 15.69 -23.51
CA LYS A 2 -9.20 15.32 -23.21
C LYS A 2 -9.96 16.28 -22.29
N GLY A 3 -9.34 17.33 -21.74
CA GLY A 3 -10.06 18.33 -20.94
C GLY A 3 -10.31 17.97 -19.47
N TYR A 4 -9.68 16.92 -18.94
CA TYR A 4 -9.89 16.50 -17.54
C TYR A 4 -9.15 17.39 -16.54
N SER A 5 -9.82 17.70 -15.41
CA SER A 5 -9.18 18.34 -14.26
C SER A 5 -8.21 17.37 -13.58
N TYR A 6 -7.00 17.83 -13.29
CA TYR A 6 -5.99 17.01 -12.64
C TYR A 6 -5.08 17.79 -11.70
N GLU A 7 -4.56 17.09 -10.70
CA GLU A 7 -3.44 17.51 -9.85
C GLU A 7 -2.24 16.58 -10.11
N ARG A 8 -1.01 17.07 -9.88
CA ARG A 8 0.22 16.28 -10.10
C ARG A 8 1.19 16.45 -8.95
N LEU A 9 1.77 15.34 -8.51
CA LEU A 9 2.82 15.33 -7.49
C LEU A 9 3.91 14.33 -7.89
N ASP A 10 5.12 14.85 -8.06
CA ASP A 10 6.32 14.06 -8.30
C ASP A 10 7.52 14.61 -7.48
N GLY A 11 8.73 14.12 -7.77
CA GLY A 11 9.94 14.51 -7.04
C GLY A 11 10.43 15.95 -7.28
N SER A 12 9.86 16.67 -8.26
CA SER A 12 10.22 18.06 -8.57
C SER A 12 9.34 19.09 -7.85
N VAL A 13 8.19 18.67 -7.32
CA VAL A 13 7.21 19.55 -6.68
C VAL A 13 7.67 19.99 -5.28
N ARG A 14 7.59 21.29 -5.01
CA ARG A 14 7.99 21.88 -3.73
C ARG A 14 7.05 21.47 -2.59
N GLY A 15 7.53 21.60 -1.35
CA GLY A 15 6.77 21.24 -0.16
C GLY A 15 5.40 21.92 -0.07
N GLU A 16 5.32 23.23 -0.30
CA GLU A 16 4.04 23.96 -0.24
C GLU A 16 3.05 23.55 -1.34
N GLU A 17 3.53 23.47 -2.58
CA GLU A 17 2.75 23.04 -3.74
C GLU A 17 2.17 21.64 -3.55
N ARG A 18 2.95 20.74 -2.94
CA ARG A 18 2.49 19.40 -2.54
C ARG A 18 1.26 19.47 -1.63
N HIS A 19 1.30 20.30 -0.58
CA HIS A 19 0.18 20.41 0.36
C HIS A 19 -1.05 20.99 -0.33
N LEU A 20 -0.85 21.98 -1.21
CA LEU A 20 -1.92 22.58 -1.98
C LEU A 20 -2.59 21.57 -2.92
N ALA A 21 -1.81 20.78 -3.66
CA ALA A 21 -2.34 19.75 -4.57
C ALA A 21 -3.17 18.69 -3.82
N ILE A 22 -2.68 18.21 -2.66
CA ILE A 22 -3.41 17.25 -1.82
C ILE A 22 -4.72 17.88 -1.31
N LYS A 23 -4.68 19.13 -0.86
CA LYS A 23 -5.86 19.86 -0.38
C LYS A 23 -6.88 20.06 -1.50
N ASN A 24 -6.44 20.50 -2.68
CA ASN A 24 -7.30 20.72 -3.84
C ASN A 24 -8.01 19.43 -4.26
N PHE A 25 -7.30 18.30 -4.29
CA PHE A 25 -7.91 17.02 -4.64
C PHE A 25 -9.02 16.59 -3.67
N GLY A 26 -8.92 16.95 -2.39
CA GLY A 26 -9.95 16.68 -1.39
C GLY A 26 -11.12 17.67 -1.39
N GLN A 27 -10.96 18.86 -1.98
CA GLN A 27 -11.92 19.98 -1.83
C GLN A 27 -12.53 20.45 -3.16
N GLN A 28 -11.88 20.19 -4.28
CA GLN A 28 -12.31 20.60 -5.61
C GLN A 28 -12.70 19.37 -6.44
N PRO A 29 -13.54 19.54 -7.49
CA PRO A 29 -13.93 18.45 -8.39
C PRO A 29 -12.79 18.08 -9.36
N ILE A 30 -11.66 17.62 -8.81
CA ILE A 30 -10.51 17.13 -9.55
C ILE A 30 -10.76 15.67 -9.93
N PHE A 31 -10.66 15.36 -11.23
CA PHE A 31 -10.91 14.01 -11.72
C PHE A 31 -9.72 13.07 -11.54
N ILE A 32 -8.49 13.55 -11.76
CA ILE A 32 -7.27 12.72 -11.74
C ILE A 32 -6.24 13.31 -10.79
N PHE A 33 -5.62 12.47 -9.96
CA PHE A 33 -4.38 12.81 -9.27
C PHE A 33 -3.24 11.98 -9.84
N LEU A 34 -2.27 12.62 -10.49
CA LEU A 34 -1.08 11.99 -11.03
C LEU A 34 0.01 11.91 -9.96
N LEU A 35 0.45 10.69 -9.65
CA LEU A 35 1.50 10.42 -8.68
C LEU A 35 2.62 9.63 -9.34
N SER A 36 3.87 9.97 -9.00
CA SER A 36 4.95 8.99 -9.14
C SER A 36 4.96 8.06 -7.93
N THR A 37 5.24 6.77 -8.15
CA THR A 37 5.24 5.73 -7.11
C THR A 37 6.14 6.11 -5.93
N ARG A 38 7.28 6.75 -6.20
CA ARG A 38 8.21 7.25 -5.17
C ARG A 38 7.64 8.43 -4.38
N ALA A 39 6.90 9.32 -5.01
CA ALA A 39 6.30 10.46 -4.32
C ALA A 39 5.05 10.06 -3.52
N GLY A 40 4.31 9.03 -3.96
CA GLY A 40 3.20 8.42 -3.22
C GLY A 40 3.61 7.68 -1.93
N GLY A 41 4.88 7.30 -1.81
CA GLY A 41 5.45 6.71 -0.58
C GLY A 41 5.59 7.69 0.60
N VAL A 42 5.35 8.99 0.37
CA VAL A 42 5.43 10.02 1.40
C VAL A 42 4.04 10.29 1.98
N GLY A 43 3.72 9.69 3.13
CA GLY A 43 2.86 10.26 4.18
C GLY A 43 1.50 10.93 3.87
N MET A 44 0.91 10.83 2.68
CA MET A 44 -0.30 11.61 2.31
C MET A 44 -1.62 10.87 2.53
N ASN A 45 -2.73 11.61 2.52
CA ASN A 45 -4.09 11.11 2.61
C ASN A 45 -4.88 11.47 1.34
N LEU A 46 -5.37 10.47 0.62
CA LEU A 46 -6.06 10.62 -0.67
C LEU A 46 -7.43 9.91 -0.66
N THR A 47 -8.14 9.97 0.47
CA THR A 47 -9.47 9.36 0.66
C THR A 47 -10.56 9.92 -0.26
N ALA A 48 -10.30 10.98 -1.03
CA ALA A 48 -11.22 11.44 -2.07
C ALA A 48 -11.25 10.49 -3.28
N ALA A 49 -10.19 9.72 -3.53
CA ALA A 49 -10.10 8.77 -4.63
C ALA A 49 -10.70 7.41 -4.25
N ASP A 50 -11.57 6.90 -5.11
CA ASP A 50 -12.12 5.53 -5.03
C ASP A 50 -11.45 4.56 -6.02
N THR A 51 -10.66 5.05 -6.98
CA THR A 51 -9.99 4.20 -7.97
C THR A 51 -8.50 4.51 -8.02
N VAL A 52 -7.67 3.47 -7.91
CA VAL A 52 -6.22 3.53 -8.05
C VAL A 52 -5.81 2.74 -9.29
N ILE A 53 -5.08 3.39 -10.20
CA ILE A 53 -4.60 2.77 -11.43
C ILE A 53 -3.07 2.77 -11.41
N PHE A 54 -2.47 1.59 -11.44
CA PHE A 54 -1.03 1.42 -11.64
C PHE A 54 -0.75 1.31 -13.14
N THR A 55 0.09 2.22 -13.64
CA THR A 55 0.53 2.23 -15.05
C THR A 55 1.77 1.36 -15.27
N ASP A 56 2.58 1.18 -14.24
CA ASP A 56 3.84 0.45 -14.26
C ASP A 56 3.94 -0.48 -13.04
N SER A 57 4.87 -1.44 -13.11
CA SER A 57 5.09 -2.43 -12.04
C SER A 57 6.42 -2.20 -11.34
N ASP A 58 6.36 -2.01 -10.02
CA ASP A 58 7.54 -1.89 -9.17
C ASP A 58 8.09 -3.29 -8.81
N PHE A 59 9.41 -3.40 -8.65
CA PHE A 59 10.08 -4.62 -8.19
C PHE A 59 9.82 -4.92 -6.71
N ASN A 60 9.44 -3.89 -5.93
CA ASN A 60 9.08 -3.97 -4.53
C ASN A 60 7.55 -3.85 -4.36
N PRO A 61 6.83 -4.95 -4.07
CA PRO A 61 5.37 -4.93 -3.92
C PRO A 61 4.90 -4.07 -2.73
N GLN A 62 5.77 -3.75 -1.76
CA GLN A 62 5.38 -2.89 -0.65
C GLN A 62 5.11 -1.44 -1.07
N ASN A 63 5.79 -0.95 -2.12
CA ASN A 63 5.55 0.40 -2.64
C ASN A 63 4.11 0.52 -3.15
N ASP A 64 3.62 -0.51 -3.85
CA ASP A 64 2.24 -0.57 -4.34
C ASP A 64 1.23 -0.63 -3.20
N LEU A 65 1.47 -1.48 -2.19
CA LEU A 65 0.62 -1.57 -1.00
C LEU A 65 0.55 -0.24 -0.25
N GLN A 66 1.68 0.46 -0.14
CA GLN A 66 1.75 1.76 0.50
C GLN A 66 0.99 2.83 -0.29
N ALA A 67 1.01 2.77 -1.62
CA ALA A 67 0.26 3.65 -2.50
C ALA A 67 -1.26 3.38 -2.40
N ILE A 68 -1.68 2.11 -2.40
CA ILE A 68 -3.09 1.72 -2.19
C ILE A 68 -3.60 2.25 -0.85
N ALA A 69 -2.81 2.11 0.22
CA ALA A 69 -3.15 2.59 1.56
C ALA A 69 -3.33 4.11 1.67
N ARG A 70 -2.99 4.89 0.62
CA ARG A 70 -3.28 6.33 0.57
C ARG A 70 -4.76 6.61 0.30
N ALA A 71 -5.39 5.80 -0.54
CA ALA A 71 -6.81 5.88 -0.88
C ALA A 71 -7.66 4.96 0.02
N HIS A 72 -7.18 3.74 0.27
CA HIS A 72 -7.78 2.79 1.19
C HIS A 72 -7.37 3.11 2.64
N ARG A 73 -7.94 4.20 3.17
CA ARG A 73 -7.62 4.74 4.50
C ARG A 73 -8.88 5.10 5.27
N ILE A 74 -8.75 5.18 6.59
CA ILE A 74 -9.80 5.69 7.49
C ILE A 74 -10.28 7.06 6.98
N GLY A 75 -11.60 7.20 6.79
CA GLY A 75 -12.23 8.37 6.17
C GLY A 75 -12.66 8.16 4.72
N GLN A 76 -12.33 7.03 4.10
CA GLN A 76 -12.93 6.61 2.83
C GLN A 76 -14.27 5.91 3.09
N HIS A 77 -15.31 6.31 2.35
CA HIS A 77 -16.67 5.75 2.43
C HIS A 77 -17.08 4.96 1.19
N LYS A 78 -16.31 5.04 0.10
CA LYS A 78 -16.56 4.32 -1.15
C LYS A 78 -15.66 3.08 -1.27
N PRO A 79 -16.12 2.01 -1.93
CA PRO A 79 -15.27 0.85 -2.21
C PRO A 79 -14.10 1.26 -3.10
N VAL A 80 -12.87 0.94 -2.69
CA VAL A 80 -11.66 1.29 -3.45
C VAL A 80 -11.35 0.23 -4.49
N LYS A 81 -11.38 0.60 -5.78
CA LYS A 81 -11.02 -0.26 -6.91
C LYS A 81 -9.55 -0.09 -7.26
N ILE A 82 -8.82 -1.20 -7.34
CA ILE A 82 -7.41 -1.22 -7.70
C ILE A 82 -7.29 -1.88 -9.07
N ILE A 83 -6.72 -1.16 -10.03
CA ILE A 83 -6.49 -1.63 -11.40
C ILE A 83 -4.99 -1.55 -11.68
N ARG A 84 -4.42 -2.64 -12.19
CA ARG A 84 -3.03 -2.64 -12.68
C ARG A 84 -3.04 -2.94 -14.17
N LEU A 85 -2.44 -2.04 -14.94
CA LEU A 85 -2.21 -2.24 -16.36
C LEU A 85 -0.90 -3.03 -16.53
N ILE A 86 -0.95 -4.11 -17.31
CA ILE A 86 0.21 -4.96 -17.58
C ILE A 86 0.20 -5.26 -19.08
N GLY A 87 1.29 -4.94 -19.77
CA GLY A 87 1.50 -5.40 -21.14
C GLY A 87 1.69 -6.91 -21.18
N ARG A 88 0.96 -7.60 -22.05
CA ARG A 88 1.16 -9.04 -22.30
C ARG A 88 2.48 -9.27 -23.03
N ASP A 89 3.19 -10.33 -22.69
CA ASP A 89 4.45 -10.74 -23.35
C ASP A 89 5.54 -9.66 -23.24
N THR A 90 5.49 -8.81 -22.20
CA THR A 90 6.49 -7.78 -21.94
C THR A 90 7.30 -8.08 -20.68
N VAL A 91 8.40 -7.34 -20.50
CA VAL A 91 9.21 -7.39 -19.28
C VAL A 91 8.39 -7.03 -18.03
N GLU A 92 7.37 -6.17 -18.16
CA GLU A 92 6.50 -5.79 -17.03
C GLU A 92 5.75 -6.98 -16.44
N GLU A 93 5.29 -7.91 -17.28
CA GLU A 93 4.63 -9.12 -16.82
C GLU A 93 5.57 -9.99 -15.96
N ILE A 94 6.84 -10.09 -16.36
CA ILE A 94 7.87 -10.82 -15.60
C ILE A 94 8.11 -10.13 -14.25
N ILE A 95 8.22 -8.80 -14.24
CA ILE A 95 8.40 -8.01 -13.02
C ILE A 95 7.23 -8.23 -12.07
N TYR A 96 6.00 -8.12 -12.57
CA TYR A 96 4.78 -8.34 -11.80
C TYR A 96 4.75 -9.74 -11.17
N ARG A 97 5.00 -10.78 -11.97
CA ARG A 97 5.03 -12.18 -11.46
C ARG A 97 6.05 -12.34 -10.34
N ARG A 98 7.25 -11.76 -10.48
CA ARG A 98 8.30 -11.78 -9.44
C ARG A 98 7.88 -11.02 -8.18
N ALA A 99 7.29 -9.84 -8.32
CA ALA A 99 6.81 -9.06 -7.19
C ALA A 99 5.69 -9.79 -6.43
N ALA A 100 4.76 -10.42 -7.15
CA ALA A 100 3.70 -11.25 -6.56
C ALA A 100 4.27 -12.45 -5.80
N SER A 101 5.28 -13.14 -6.33
CA SER A 101 5.97 -14.21 -5.62
C SER A 101 6.65 -13.72 -4.34
N LYS A 102 7.33 -12.57 -4.37
CA LYS A 102 7.93 -11.96 -3.17
C LYS A 102 6.88 -11.69 -2.09
N LEU A 103 5.73 -11.10 -2.48
CA LEU A 103 4.66 -10.80 -1.54
C LEU A 103 4.09 -12.07 -0.89
N ARG A 104 3.86 -13.13 -1.67
CA ARG A 104 3.37 -14.43 -1.16
C ARG A 104 4.33 -15.04 -0.15
N LEU A 105 5.63 -15.01 -0.43
CA LEU A 105 6.65 -15.51 0.49
C LEU A 105 6.66 -14.72 1.79
N THR A 106 6.59 -13.38 1.71
CA THR A 106 6.50 -12.53 2.92
C THR A 106 5.26 -12.86 3.75
N ASN A 107 4.08 -12.99 3.12
CA ASN A 107 2.85 -13.33 3.83
C ASN A 107 2.93 -14.70 4.50
N ALA A 108 3.45 -15.72 3.80
CA ALA A 108 3.61 -17.06 4.37
C ALA A 108 4.54 -17.09 5.58
N ILE A 109 5.63 -16.30 5.57
CA ILE A 109 6.55 -16.18 6.71
C ILE A 109 5.88 -15.46 7.88
N VAL A 110 5.13 -14.39 7.61
CA VAL A 110 4.43 -13.65 8.67
C VAL A 110 3.35 -14.51 9.33
N GLU A 111 2.56 -15.24 8.54
CA GLU A 111 1.56 -16.19 9.04
C GLU A 111 2.22 -17.36 9.80
N GLY A 112 3.31 -17.93 9.26
CA GLY A 112 4.08 -18.99 9.92
C GLY A 112 4.76 -18.55 11.21
N GLY A 113 5.23 -17.30 11.28
CA GLY A 113 5.85 -16.69 12.46
C GLY A 113 4.85 -16.36 13.58
N GLN A 114 3.58 -16.13 13.25
CA GLN A 114 2.52 -15.95 14.25
C GLN A 114 2.30 -17.21 15.11
N PHE A 115 2.59 -18.41 14.59
CA PHE A 115 2.53 -19.64 15.38
C PHE A 115 3.68 -19.77 16.40
N ALA A 116 4.85 -19.18 16.14
CA ALA A 116 6.00 -19.26 17.05
C ALA A 116 5.85 -18.36 18.30
N LEU A 117 4.98 -17.35 18.25
CA LEU A 117 4.71 -16.43 19.38
C LEU A 117 3.60 -16.93 20.32
N GLY A 118 3.05 -18.11 20.06
CA GLY A 118 2.01 -18.77 20.87
C GLY A 118 2.50 -19.99 21.66
N ALA A 119 3.77 -20.03 22.08
CA ALA A 119 4.24 -21.10 22.96
C ALA A 119 3.48 -21.02 24.31
N PRO A 120 2.73 -22.06 24.72
CA PRO A 120 2.11 -22.08 26.05
C PRO A 120 3.22 -22.05 27.11
N LYS A 121 3.09 -21.15 28.08
CA LYS A 121 3.92 -21.17 29.30
C LYS A 121 3.87 -22.59 29.90
N PRO A 122 5.01 -23.22 30.24
CA PRO A 122 4.97 -24.44 31.03
C PRO A 122 4.34 -24.10 32.38
N GLN A 123 3.11 -24.57 32.58
CA GLN A 123 2.52 -24.68 33.91
C GLN A 123 3.12 -25.92 34.57
N GLY A 124 3.79 -25.74 35.70
CA GLY A 124 4.15 -26.83 36.61
C GLY A 124 5.62 -26.85 37.01
N ALA A 125 5.97 -26.06 38.03
CA ALA A 125 7.11 -26.34 38.91
C ALA A 125 7.01 -25.50 40.21
N ALA A 126 6.04 -25.83 41.05
CA ALA A 126 5.98 -25.57 42.50
C ALA A 126 4.83 -26.48 42.98
N GLU A 127 4.95 -27.43 43.90
CA GLU A 127 5.70 -27.49 45.14
C GLU A 127 6.03 -28.97 45.45
N LEU A 128 7.29 -29.27 45.82
CA LEU A 128 7.61 -30.47 46.59
C LEU A 128 7.30 -30.17 48.05
N GLN A 129 6.12 -30.57 48.52
CA GLN A 129 5.87 -30.72 49.96
C GLN A 129 6.28 -32.11 50.40
N VAL A 130 7.35 -32.12 51.21
CA VAL A 130 7.79 -33.21 52.08
C VAL A 130 6.61 -33.68 52.93
N ASN A 131 6.30 -34.98 52.89
CA ASN A 131 5.65 -35.67 54.00
C ASN A 131 5.98 -37.16 53.97
N GLN A 132 6.69 -37.56 55.04
CA GLN A 132 7.07 -38.88 55.55
C GLN A 132 8.14 -39.67 54.81
#